data_AF-A0A6M0F6D0-F1
#
_entry.id   AF-A0A6M0F6D0-F1
#
_cell.length_a   1.000
_cell.length_b   1.000
_cell.length_c   1.000
_cell.angle_alpha   90.00
_cell.angle_beta   90.00
_cell.angle_gamma   90.00
#
_symmetry.space_group_name_H-M   'P 1'
#
loop_
_entity.id
_entity.type
_entity.pdbx_description
1 polymer ?
#
loop_
_entity_poly.entity_id
_entity_poly.type
_entity_poly.pdbx_seq_one_letter_code
_entity_poly.pdbx_strand_id
1 'polypeptide(L)'
;INIDPVVVTSGPIETACTYSKFGNASGEFRGMDELMHALDVVDNSSVGAVALMTTLIVDDAVRQAYYRGETIANPWGGAEAIMTHTTTNFFPLTAAHAPLLLEWEHTGFGKLVDPRDGAELISSAYVCSPLNGLINSPRPVRFETPVAAGETRLSVENISAVVMPETTVGNIPFLAALDQNVPVILVKDNTTMYDITPEALQIETRNRQIYRVNSYMEASGLLLALRNGITPESTTRPMPQIQPIFL
;
A
#
# COMPACT_ATOMS: atom_id res chain seq x y z
N ILE A 1 5.23 -22.98 -8.56
CA ILE A 1 5.61 -21.61 -8.95
C ILE A 1 6.60 -21.76 -10.09
N ASN A 2 6.35 -21.16 -11.25
CA ASN A 2 7.35 -21.10 -12.32
C ASN A 2 8.07 -19.75 -12.20
N ILE A 3 9.38 -19.77 -11.99
CA ILE A 3 10.21 -18.58 -11.81
C ILE A 3 11.18 -18.54 -12.98
N ASP A 4 10.85 -17.76 -13.99
CA ASP A 4 11.62 -17.64 -15.23
C ASP A 4 11.23 -16.32 -15.93
N PRO A 5 12.18 -15.45 -16.32
CA PRO A 5 13.62 -15.56 -16.09
C PRO A 5 14.04 -15.16 -14.67
N VAL A 6 15.19 -15.67 -14.22
CA VAL A 6 15.93 -15.13 -13.08
C VAL A 6 17.06 -14.26 -13.63
N VAL A 7 17.00 -12.96 -13.36
CA VAL A 7 17.99 -11.99 -13.82
C VAL A 7 18.87 -11.57 -12.64
N VAL A 8 20.18 -11.64 -12.83
CA VAL A 8 21.18 -11.13 -11.89
C VAL A 8 21.88 -9.98 -12.59
N THR A 9 21.86 -8.80 -11.97
CA THR A 9 22.48 -7.58 -12.51
C THR A 9 24.01 -7.65 -12.42
N SER A 10 24.70 -6.87 -13.27
CA SER A 10 26.16 -6.77 -13.21
C SER A 10 26.64 -5.96 -12.00
N GLY A 11 25.85 -5.00 -11.55
CA GLY A 11 26.10 -4.17 -10.39
C GLY A 11 25.05 -4.32 -9.29
N PRO A 12 25.33 -3.85 -8.06
CA PRO A 12 24.36 -3.85 -6.98
C PRO A 12 23.27 -2.80 -7.24
N ILE A 13 22.04 -3.14 -6.86
CA ILE A 13 20.93 -2.19 -6.72
C ILE A 13 20.78 -1.94 -5.22
N GLU A 14 21.06 -0.70 -4.82
CA GLU A 14 21.07 -0.30 -3.41
C GLU A 14 20.07 0.82 -3.18
N THR A 15 19.32 0.70 -2.09
CA THR A 15 18.42 1.75 -1.64
C THR A 15 18.74 2.13 -0.21
N ALA A 16 19.26 3.34 -0.01
CA ALA A 16 19.45 3.90 1.32
C ALA A 16 18.14 4.52 1.81
N CYS A 17 17.58 3.96 2.87
CA CYS A 17 16.33 4.42 3.47
C CYS A 17 16.56 5.73 4.21
N THR A 18 15.75 6.73 3.88
CA THR A 18 15.86 8.08 4.43
C THR A 18 14.51 8.60 4.91
N TYR A 19 14.53 9.69 5.67
CA TYR A 19 13.33 10.46 5.97
C TYR A 19 13.41 11.83 5.31
N SER A 20 12.30 12.28 4.74
CA SER A 20 12.15 13.67 4.33
C SER A 20 12.21 14.62 5.53
N LYS A 21 12.39 15.92 5.27
CA LYS A 21 12.31 16.97 6.29
C LYS A 21 10.97 17.03 7.05
N PHE A 22 9.94 16.34 6.55
CA PHE A 22 8.61 16.25 7.15
C PHE A 22 8.37 14.90 7.86
N GLY A 23 9.39 14.05 8.00
CA GLY A 23 9.28 12.76 8.70
C GLY A 23 8.71 11.61 7.87
N ASN A 24 8.36 11.84 6.60
CA ASN A 24 7.95 10.74 5.70
C ASN A 24 9.14 9.88 5.31
N ALA A 25 8.99 8.55 5.38
CA ALA A 25 9.99 7.61 4.87
C ALA A 25 10.14 7.72 3.34
N SER A 26 11.37 7.57 2.87
CA SER A 26 11.77 7.70 1.47
C SER A 26 13.06 6.89 1.21
N GLY A 27 13.71 7.10 0.07
CA GLY A 27 14.95 6.43 -0.27
C GLY A 27 15.84 7.22 -1.23
N GLU A 28 17.14 6.97 -1.14
CA GLU A 28 18.13 7.32 -2.16
C GLU A 28 18.50 6.04 -2.92
N PHE A 29 18.36 6.07 -4.24
CA PHE A 29 18.46 4.88 -5.09
C PHE A 29 19.75 4.90 -5.91
N ARG A 30 20.46 3.78 -5.96
CA ARG A 30 21.68 3.57 -6.74
C ARG A 30 21.56 2.31 -7.60
N GLY A 31 22.16 2.33 -8.78
CA GLY A 31 22.07 1.22 -9.74
C GLY A 31 20.70 1.09 -10.40
N MET A 32 19.93 2.18 -10.51
CA MET A 32 18.61 2.16 -11.14
C MET A 32 18.68 1.84 -12.63
N ASP A 33 19.76 2.24 -13.29
CA ASP A 33 20.12 1.85 -14.65
C ASP A 33 20.28 0.32 -14.81
N GLU A 34 20.93 -0.34 -13.85
CA GLU A 34 21.02 -1.82 -13.81
C GLU A 34 19.63 -2.45 -13.61
N LEU A 35 18.79 -1.88 -12.74
CA LEU A 35 17.40 -2.31 -12.55
C LEU A 35 16.60 -2.18 -13.85
N MET A 36 16.70 -1.05 -14.55
CA MET A 36 15.99 -0.84 -15.82
C MET A 36 16.44 -1.85 -16.89
N HIS A 37 17.75 -2.09 -17.03
CA HIS A 37 18.25 -3.10 -17.95
C HIS A 37 17.75 -4.52 -17.61
N ALA A 38 17.69 -4.88 -16.32
CA ALA A 38 17.14 -6.16 -15.89
C ALA A 38 15.65 -6.26 -16.22
N LEU A 39 14.89 -5.19 -15.98
CA LEU A 39 13.46 -5.13 -16.28
C LEU A 39 13.18 -5.19 -17.79
N ASP A 40 14.02 -4.61 -18.65
CA ASP A 40 13.90 -4.77 -20.10
C ASP A 40 14.01 -6.26 -20.51
N VAL A 41 14.91 -7.02 -19.89
CA VAL A 41 15.02 -8.47 -20.14
C VAL A 41 13.77 -9.20 -19.67
N VAL A 42 13.25 -8.84 -18.50
CA VAL A 42 12.03 -9.44 -17.91
C VAL A 42 10.79 -9.11 -18.75
N ASP A 43 10.62 -7.87 -19.20
CA ASP A 43 9.46 -7.42 -19.99
C ASP A 43 9.41 -8.04 -21.39
N ASN A 44 10.56 -8.39 -21.97
CA ASN A 44 10.64 -9.14 -23.23
C ASN A 44 10.29 -10.64 -23.08
N SER A 45 9.92 -11.10 -21.89
CA SER A 45 9.46 -12.47 -21.62
C SER A 45 7.94 -12.53 -21.44
N SER A 46 7.40 -13.72 -21.16
CA SER A 46 5.93 -13.91 -20.98
C SER A 46 5.44 -13.66 -19.55
N VAL A 47 6.26 -13.04 -18.69
CA VAL A 47 5.93 -12.79 -17.29
C VAL A 47 4.96 -11.64 -17.13
N GLY A 48 4.17 -11.66 -16.06
CA GLY A 48 3.25 -10.56 -15.71
C GLY A 48 3.51 -9.96 -14.33
N ALA A 49 4.55 -10.43 -13.66
CA ALA A 49 4.90 -10.04 -12.31
C ALA A 49 6.39 -10.26 -12.07
N VAL A 50 6.98 -9.46 -11.19
CA VAL A 50 8.41 -9.52 -10.86
C VAL A 50 8.62 -9.32 -9.35
N ALA A 51 9.47 -10.17 -8.77
CA ALA A 51 9.98 -9.98 -7.42
C ALA A 51 11.36 -9.32 -7.53
N LEU A 52 11.53 -8.18 -6.88
CA LEU A 52 12.77 -7.44 -6.82
C LEU A 52 13.52 -7.82 -5.55
N MET A 53 14.72 -8.37 -5.70
CA MET A 53 15.60 -8.70 -4.57
C MET A 53 16.77 -7.73 -4.57
N THR A 54 16.66 -6.66 -3.79
CA THR A 54 17.67 -5.58 -3.75
C THR A 54 18.06 -5.25 -2.32
N THR A 55 19.20 -4.59 -2.14
CA THR A 55 19.72 -4.26 -0.82
C THR A 55 19.03 -3.00 -0.29
N LEU A 56 18.46 -3.10 0.91
CA LEU A 56 17.99 -1.95 1.68
C LEU A 56 19.00 -1.62 2.79
N ILE A 57 19.41 -0.36 2.84
CA ILE A 57 20.35 0.16 3.83
C ILE A 57 19.58 1.06 4.78
N VAL A 58 19.50 0.66 6.04
CA VAL A 58 18.81 1.40 7.10
C VAL A 58 19.78 1.58 8.26
N ASP A 59 19.84 2.78 8.83
CA ASP A 59 20.61 3.02 10.06
C ASP A 59 20.11 2.11 11.20
N ASP A 60 21.03 1.46 11.92
CA ASP A 60 20.65 0.50 12.96
C ASP A 60 19.85 1.18 14.08
N ALA A 61 20.20 2.40 14.51
CA ALA A 61 19.45 3.07 15.57
C ALA A 61 17.99 3.34 15.15
N VAL A 62 17.77 3.72 13.88
CA VAL A 62 16.42 3.89 13.30
C VAL A 62 15.67 2.56 13.26
N ARG A 63 16.32 1.50 12.78
CA ARG A 63 15.72 0.16 12.73
C ARG A 63 15.34 -0.34 14.13
N GLN A 64 16.23 -0.21 15.10
CA GLN A 64 15.97 -0.61 16.48
C GLN A 64 14.85 0.23 17.11
N ALA A 65 14.76 1.53 16.81
CA ALA A 65 13.65 2.38 17.27
C ALA A 65 12.30 1.89 16.72
N TYR A 66 12.25 1.53 15.43
CA TYR A 66 11.05 0.96 14.82
C TYR A 66 10.62 -0.34 15.51
N TYR A 67 11.57 -1.26 15.74
CA TYR A 67 11.31 -2.53 16.41
C TYR A 67 10.90 -2.39 17.89
N ARG A 68 11.38 -1.35 18.59
CA ARG A 68 10.89 -1.01 19.93
C ARG A 68 9.48 -0.44 19.95
N GLY A 69 8.86 -0.23 18.78
CA GLY A 69 7.54 0.36 18.66
C GLY A 69 7.53 1.86 18.96
N GLU A 70 8.66 2.54 18.80
CA GLU A 70 8.71 4.00 18.88
C GLU A 70 7.84 4.60 17.77
N THR A 71 7.30 5.79 18.02
CA THR A 71 6.39 6.49 17.09
C THR A 71 7.17 7.07 15.91
N ILE A 72 7.60 6.21 14.99
CA ILE A 72 8.28 6.55 13.75
C ILE A 72 7.59 5.86 12.56
N ALA A 73 7.67 6.47 11.37
CA ALA A 73 7.20 5.80 10.16
C ALA A 73 8.05 4.55 9.87
N ASN A 74 7.51 3.58 9.14
CA ASN A 74 8.29 2.44 8.66
C ASN A 74 9.46 2.96 7.80
N PRO A 75 10.73 2.71 8.20
CA PRO A 75 11.88 3.34 7.54
C PRO A 75 12.10 2.90 6.10
N TRP A 76 11.68 1.69 5.72
CA TRP A 76 11.85 1.17 4.35
C TRP A 76 10.59 1.29 3.49
N GLY A 77 9.41 1.40 4.09
CA GLY A 77 8.14 1.34 3.35
C GLY A 77 8.02 2.38 2.22
N GLY A 78 8.55 3.59 2.41
CA GLY A 78 8.56 4.62 1.37
C GLY A 78 9.50 4.28 0.20
N ALA A 79 10.70 3.79 0.50
CA ALA A 79 11.67 3.34 -0.50
C ALA A 79 11.12 2.18 -1.35
N GLU A 80 10.52 1.17 -0.71
CA GLU A 80 9.91 0.03 -1.39
C GLU A 80 8.73 0.45 -2.27
N ALA A 81 7.87 1.35 -1.78
CA ALA A 81 6.74 1.87 -2.53
C ALA A 81 7.21 2.63 -3.78
N ILE A 82 8.23 3.47 -3.67
CA ILE A 82 8.81 4.19 -4.82
C ILE A 82 9.36 3.21 -5.85
N MET A 83 10.13 2.20 -5.45
CA MET A 83 10.76 1.26 -6.37
C MET A 83 9.74 0.35 -7.09
N THR A 84 8.77 -0.21 -6.35
CA THR A 84 7.72 -1.06 -6.94
C THR A 84 6.77 -0.27 -7.83
N HIS A 85 6.40 0.95 -7.44
CA HIS A 85 5.60 1.86 -8.26
C HIS A 85 6.36 2.31 -9.51
N THR A 86 7.66 2.61 -9.41
CA THR A 86 8.51 2.94 -10.57
C THR A 86 8.52 1.78 -11.56
N THR A 87 8.74 0.56 -11.08
CA THR A 87 8.72 -0.65 -11.92
C THR A 87 7.39 -0.80 -12.64
N THR A 88 6.27 -0.69 -11.92
CA THR A 88 4.91 -0.84 -12.46
C THR A 88 4.53 0.28 -13.44
N ASN A 89 5.13 1.47 -13.31
CA ASN A 89 4.86 2.60 -14.20
C ASN A 89 5.61 2.50 -15.53
N PHE A 90 6.85 2.01 -15.51
CA PHE A 90 7.65 1.87 -16.73
C PHE A 90 7.39 0.55 -17.44
N PHE A 91 7.02 -0.50 -16.70
CA PHE A 91 6.75 -1.83 -17.22
C PHE A 91 5.36 -2.30 -16.75
N PRO A 92 4.55 -2.94 -17.61
CA PRO A 92 3.22 -3.47 -17.26
C PRO A 92 3.31 -4.74 -16.37
N LEU A 93 4.18 -4.71 -15.37
CA LEU A 93 4.47 -5.80 -14.45
C LEU A 93 3.97 -5.45 -13.05
N THR A 94 3.36 -6.42 -12.38
CA THR A 94 3.14 -6.30 -10.93
C THR A 94 4.47 -6.49 -10.21
N ALA A 95 4.95 -5.48 -9.52
CA ALA A 95 6.20 -5.55 -8.78
C ALA A 95 5.95 -5.75 -7.28
N ALA A 96 6.72 -6.65 -6.68
CA ALA A 96 6.85 -6.75 -5.23
C ALA A 96 8.34 -6.72 -4.86
N HIS A 97 8.67 -6.09 -3.74
CA HIS A 97 10.04 -6.01 -3.26
C HIS A 97 10.27 -7.02 -2.13
N ALA A 98 11.45 -7.63 -2.14
CA ALA A 98 11.96 -8.52 -1.11
C ALA A 98 13.31 -7.95 -0.65
N PRO A 99 13.36 -7.25 0.51
CA PRO A 99 14.62 -6.71 1.04
C PRO A 99 15.68 -7.81 1.16
N LEU A 100 16.91 -7.55 0.72
CA LEU A 100 18.02 -8.42 1.08
C LEU A 100 18.70 -7.89 2.33
N LEU A 101 18.56 -8.60 3.45
CA LEU A 101 19.41 -8.40 4.62
C LEU A 101 20.72 -9.16 4.43
N LEU A 102 21.81 -8.42 4.21
CA LEU A 102 23.12 -8.99 3.92
C LEU A 102 23.88 -9.41 5.19
N GLU A 103 23.55 -8.85 6.35
CA GLU A 103 24.27 -9.08 7.60
C GLU A 103 23.51 -10.03 8.52
N TRP A 104 24.19 -11.08 8.98
CA TRP A 104 23.58 -12.12 9.82
C TRP A 104 23.11 -11.56 11.17
N GLU A 105 23.87 -10.64 11.75
CA GLU A 105 23.56 -9.99 13.03
C GLU A 105 22.21 -9.27 13.02
N HIS A 106 21.85 -8.77 11.83
CA HIS A 106 20.62 -8.03 11.56
C HIS A 106 19.42 -8.94 11.29
N THR A 107 19.63 -10.25 11.18
CA THR A 107 18.53 -11.20 11.06
C THR A 107 17.90 -11.48 12.42
N GLY A 108 16.59 -11.76 12.40
CA GLY A 108 15.83 -12.22 13.57
C GLY A 108 16.08 -13.70 13.92
N PHE A 109 16.88 -14.43 13.12
CA PHE A 109 17.00 -15.88 13.24
C PHE A 109 17.37 -16.34 14.66
N GLY A 110 16.53 -17.22 15.23
CA GLY A 110 16.71 -17.78 16.57
C GLY A 110 16.46 -16.81 17.72
N LYS A 111 15.95 -15.60 17.46
CA LYS A 111 15.60 -14.59 18.46
C LYS A 111 14.08 -14.49 18.63
N LEU A 112 13.62 -14.02 19.78
CA LEU A 112 12.24 -13.59 19.98
C LEU A 112 12.13 -12.14 19.47
N VAL A 113 11.40 -11.92 18.39
CA VAL A 113 11.17 -10.59 17.78
C VAL A 113 9.71 -10.16 17.94
N ASP A 114 9.40 -8.91 17.61
CA ASP A 114 8.02 -8.40 17.57
C ASP A 114 7.18 -9.24 16.58
N PRO A 115 5.91 -9.55 16.86
CA PRO A 115 5.06 -10.31 15.93
C PRO A 115 4.98 -9.73 14.51
N ARG A 116 5.18 -8.42 14.34
CA ARG A 116 5.23 -7.74 13.03
C ARG A 116 6.42 -8.19 12.18
N ASP A 117 7.48 -8.71 12.81
CA ASP A 117 8.72 -9.14 12.19
C ASP A 117 8.83 -10.67 12.09
N GLY A 118 7.71 -11.38 12.25
CA GLY A 118 7.70 -12.85 12.16
C GLY A 118 8.26 -13.39 10.83
N ALA A 119 8.20 -12.60 9.75
CA ALA A 119 8.81 -12.95 8.47
C ALA A 119 10.35 -12.95 8.52
N GLU A 120 10.96 -12.12 9.37
CA GLU A 120 12.42 -12.01 9.55
C GLU A 120 13.04 -13.22 10.26
N LEU A 121 12.20 -14.04 10.91
CA LEU A 121 12.60 -15.31 11.52
C LEU A 121 12.74 -16.45 10.51
N ILE A 122 12.23 -16.29 9.29
CA ILE A 122 12.07 -17.39 8.32
C ILE A 122 13.08 -17.29 7.18
N SER A 123 13.41 -16.08 6.72
CA SER A 123 14.35 -15.87 5.62
C SER A 123 15.02 -14.50 5.71
N SER A 124 16.32 -14.41 5.38
CA SER A 124 17.05 -13.15 5.21
C SER A 124 16.76 -12.44 3.88
N ALA A 125 16.16 -13.17 2.93
CA ALA A 125 15.87 -12.68 1.60
C ALA A 125 14.38 -12.40 1.38
N TYR A 126 13.50 -12.80 2.32
CA TYR A 126 12.05 -12.60 2.35
C TYR A 126 11.26 -13.06 1.11
N VAL A 127 11.93 -13.59 0.09
CA VAL A 127 11.44 -13.77 -1.28
C VAL A 127 10.22 -14.69 -1.36
N CYS A 128 10.09 -15.65 -0.45
CA CYS A 128 8.95 -16.56 -0.41
C CYS A 128 7.60 -15.82 -0.27
N SER A 129 7.57 -14.73 0.49
CA SER A 129 6.34 -13.96 0.73
C SER A 129 5.89 -13.21 -0.54
N PRO A 130 6.73 -12.36 -1.16
CA PRO A 130 6.43 -11.76 -2.46
C PRO A 130 6.08 -12.78 -3.54
N LEU A 131 6.84 -13.87 -3.67
CA LEU A 131 6.53 -14.90 -4.67
C LEU A 131 5.15 -15.52 -4.47
N ASN A 132 4.76 -15.80 -3.22
CA ASN A 132 3.44 -16.36 -2.94
C ASN A 132 2.31 -15.38 -3.29
N GLY A 133 2.50 -14.08 -3.04
CA GLY A 133 1.55 -13.03 -3.44
C GLY A 133 1.46 -12.85 -4.95
N LEU A 134 2.61 -12.81 -5.64
CA LEU A 134 2.68 -12.52 -7.07
C LEU A 134 2.02 -13.59 -7.95
N ILE A 135 1.97 -14.86 -7.53
CA ILE A 135 1.29 -15.94 -8.26
C ILE A 135 -0.17 -15.59 -8.56
N ASN A 136 -0.84 -14.91 -7.63
CA ASN A 136 -2.26 -14.55 -7.73
C ASN A 136 -2.46 -13.05 -7.96
N SER A 137 -1.39 -12.31 -8.23
CA SER A 137 -1.49 -10.86 -8.37
C SER A 137 -2.21 -10.48 -9.67
N PRO A 138 -3.12 -9.48 -9.63
CA PRO A 138 -3.69 -8.93 -10.84
C PRO A 138 -2.58 -8.25 -11.64
N ARG A 139 -2.68 -8.30 -12.98
CA ARG A 139 -1.69 -7.68 -13.88
C ARG A 139 -2.17 -6.28 -14.28
N PRO A 140 -1.31 -5.25 -14.18
CA PRO A 140 -1.56 -3.96 -14.79
C PRO A 140 -1.77 -4.14 -16.30
N VAL A 141 -2.86 -3.59 -16.81
CA VAL A 141 -3.15 -3.54 -18.24
C VAL A 141 -3.42 -2.09 -18.61
N ARG A 142 -3.01 -1.68 -19.81
CA ARG A 142 -3.36 -0.34 -20.31
C ARG A 142 -4.87 -0.26 -20.42
N PHE A 143 -5.44 0.88 -20.03
CA PHE A 143 -6.88 1.08 -19.96
C PHE A 143 -7.58 0.81 -21.30
N GLU A 144 -6.92 1.12 -22.42
CA GLU A 144 -7.45 0.96 -23.78
C GLU A 144 -7.35 -0.48 -24.31
N THR A 145 -6.71 -1.39 -23.57
CA THR A 145 -6.54 -2.78 -23.98
C THR A 145 -7.93 -3.44 -24.10
N PRO A 146 -8.29 -4.08 -25.22
CA PRO A 146 -9.56 -4.78 -25.33
C PRO A 146 -9.69 -5.88 -24.26
N VAL A 147 -10.87 -6.03 -23.68
CA VAL A 147 -11.16 -7.10 -22.71
C VAL A 147 -11.39 -8.40 -23.48
N ALA A 148 -10.59 -9.42 -23.19
CA ALA A 148 -10.75 -10.73 -23.82
C ALA A 148 -12.00 -11.45 -23.30
N ALA A 149 -12.55 -12.36 -24.09
CA ALA A 149 -13.70 -13.16 -23.67
C ALA A 149 -13.36 -14.00 -22.43
N GLY A 150 -14.15 -13.87 -21.37
CA GLY A 150 -13.93 -14.56 -20.09
C GLY A 150 -12.90 -13.89 -19.18
N GLU A 151 -12.34 -12.74 -19.55
CA GLU A 151 -11.43 -11.97 -18.70
C GLU A 151 -12.21 -11.09 -17.71
N THR A 152 -11.85 -11.17 -16.43
CA THR A 152 -12.37 -10.27 -15.39
C THR A 152 -11.31 -9.22 -15.09
N ARG A 153 -11.67 -7.93 -15.20
CA ARG A 153 -10.81 -6.81 -14.84
C ARG A 153 -11.36 -6.04 -13.66
N LEU A 154 -10.45 -5.41 -12.94
CA LEU A 154 -10.76 -4.45 -11.90
C LEU A 154 -10.39 -3.06 -12.40
N SER A 155 -11.32 -2.13 -12.29
CA SER A 155 -11.14 -0.71 -12.54
C SER A 155 -11.73 0.09 -11.38
N VAL A 156 -11.64 1.41 -11.47
CA VAL A 156 -12.29 2.31 -10.49
C VAL A 156 -13.80 2.09 -10.40
N GLU A 157 -14.44 1.63 -11.48
CA GLU A 157 -15.88 1.30 -11.51
C GLU A 157 -16.23 0.12 -10.61
N ASN A 158 -15.24 -0.68 -10.20
CA ASN A 158 -15.42 -1.81 -9.29
C ASN A 158 -15.18 -1.43 -7.82
N ILE A 159 -14.85 -0.18 -7.52
CA ILE A 159 -14.61 0.30 -6.15
C ILE A 159 -15.91 0.82 -5.56
N SER A 160 -16.41 0.16 -4.51
CA SER A 160 -17.64 0.59 -3.83
C SER A 160 -17.42 1.57 -2.68
N ALA A 161 -16.22 1.59 -2.09
CA ALA A 161 -15.83 2.49 -1.01
C ALA A 161 -14.31 2.47 -0.81
N VAL A 162 -13.75 3.53 -0.23
CA VAL A 162 -12.37 3.61 0.24
C VAL A 162 -12.37 3.64 1.77
N VAL A 163 -11.64 2.72 2.41
CA VAL A 163 -11.43 2.72 3.86
C VAL A 163 -10.00 3.16 4.15
N MET A 164 -9.83 4.18 4.98
CA MET A 164 -8.50 4.69 5.30
C MET A 164 -8.45 5.34 6.69
N PRO A 165 -7.27 5.46 7.32
CA PRO A 165 -7.10 6.23 8.55
C PRO A 165 -7.55 7.69 8.36
N GLU A 166 -8.26 8.25 9.34
CA GLU A 166 -8.74 9.64 9.29
C GLU A 166 -7.61 10.66 9.11
N THR A 167 -6.43 10.35 9.63
CA THR A 167 -5.24 11.22 9.65
C THR A 167 -4.36 11.11 8.40
N THR A 168 -4.84 10.44 7.33
CA THR A 168 -4.07 10.24 6.08
C THR A 168 -4.68 10.90 4.85
N VAL A 169 -5.66 11.80 5.01
CA VAL A 169 -6.40 12.35 3.86
C VAL A 169 -5.55 13.31 3.03
N GLY A 170 -5.99 13.59 1.80
CA GLY A 170 -5.28 14.43 0.83
C GLY A 170 -4.32 13.67 -0.09
N ASN A 171 -4.22 12.36 0.07
CA ASN A 171 -3.54 11.49 -0.90
C ASN A 171 -4.38 11.23 -2.16
N ILE A 172 -3.77 10.62 -3.17
CA ILE A 172 -4.41 10.34 -4.47
C ILE A 172 -5.69 9.50 -4.32
N PRO A 173 -5.70 8.35 -3.59
CA PRO A 173 -6.93 7.58 -3.39
C PRO A 173 -8.08 8.39 -2.76
N PHE A 174 -7.79 9.23 -1.78
CA PHE A 174 -8.79 10.07 -1.13
C PHE A 174 -9.39 11.08 -2.11
N LEU A 175 -8.54 11.85 -2.80
CA LEU A 175 -9.00 12.88 -3.74
C LEU A 175 -9.74 12.29 -4.94
N ALA A 176 -9.26 11.17 -5.48
CA ALA A 176 -9.92 10.45 -6.57
C ALA A 176 -11.30 9.92 -6.15
N ALA A 177 -11.44 9.40 -4.92
CA ALA A 177 -12.73 8.95 -4.40
C ALA A 177 -13.73 10.12 -4.29
N LEU A 178 -13.26 11.29 -3.85
CA LEU A 178 -14.09 12.49 -3.77
C LEU A 178 -14.56 12.99 -5.13
N ASP A 179 -13.70 12.93 -6.15
CA ASP A 179 -14.01 13.35 -7.52
C ASP A 179 -15.03 12.39 -8.18
N GLN A 180 -14.88 11.10 -7.93
CA GLN A 180 -15.74 10.05 -8.49
C GLN A 180 -16.99 9.75 -7.65
N ASN A 181 -17.23 10.51 -6.57
CA ASN A 181 -18.32 10.28 -5.61
C ASN A 181 -18.35 8.85 -5.03
N VAL A 182 -17.16 8.27 -4.84
CA VAL A 182 -16.97 7.00 -4.14
C VAL A 182 -16.99 7.27 -2.63
N PRO A 183 -17.79 6.52 -1.84
CA PRO A 183 -17.81 6.65 -0.39
C PRO A 183 -16.43 6.51 0.24
N VAL A 184 -16.09 7.41 1.15
CA VAL A 184 -14.86 7.35 1.95
C VAL A 184 -15.23 7.08 3.41
N ILE A 185 -14.61 6.06 4.01
CA ILE A 185 -14.79 5.67 5.41
C ILE A 185 -13.49 5.94 6.15
N LEU A 186 -13.52 6.96 7.00
CA LEU A 186 -12.39 7.42 7.81
C LEU A 186 -12.41 6.72 9.17
N VAL A 187 -11.34 6.01 9.50
CA VAL A 187 -11.19 5.26 10.77
C VAL A 187 -10.36 6.08 11.74
N LYS A 188 -10.91 6.40 12.92
CA LYS A 188 -10.28 7.27 13.92
C LYS A 188 -9.21 6.58 14.77
N ASP A 189 -9.44 5.33 15.13
CA ASP A 189 -8.56 4.58 16.05
C ASP A 189 -7.21 4.25 15.40
N ASN A 190 -7.11 4.29 14.07
CA ASN A 190 -5.83 4.23 13.37
C ASN A 190 -5.30 5.65 13.15
N THR A 191 -4.39 6.08 14.02
CA THR A 191 -3.70 7.36 13.88
C THR A 191 -2.38 7.17 13.13
N THR A 192 -1.98 8.18 12.37
CA THR A 192 -0.78 8.12 11.54
C THR A 192 0.07 9.37 11.73
N MET A 193 1.35 9.27 11.41
CA MET A 193 2.30 10.39 11.50
C MET A 193 2.00 11.55 10.54
N TYR A 194 1.15 11.33 9.53
CA TYR A 194 0.80 12.36 8.57
C TYR A 194 -0.11 13.44 9.19
N ASP A 195 -0.99 13.05 10.11
CA ASP A 195 -1.86 13.93 10.90
C ASP A 195 -2.65 14.98 10.07
N ILE A 196 -3.07 14.60 8.86
CA ILE A 196 -3.91 15.45 8.02
C ILE A 196 -5.33 14.90 8.01
N THR A 197 -6.29 15.78 8.36
CA THR A 197 -7.73 15.51 8.38
C THR A 197 -8.47 16.33 7.31
N PRO A 198 -9.73 15.99 6.96
CA PRO A 198 -10.51 16.77 6.00
C PRO A 198 -10.61 18.25 6.39
N GLU A 199 -10.72 18.55 7.69
CA GLU A 199 -10.78 19.91 8.23
C GLU A 199 -9.47 20.67 8.01
N ALA A 200 -8.32 20.00 8.20
CA ALA A 200 -7.01 20.61 7.96
C ALA A 200 -6.84 21.05 6.50
N LEU A 201 -7.47 20.32 5.57
CA LEU A 201 -7.50 20.63 4.14
C LEU A 201 -8.66 21.53 3.73
N GLN A 202 -9.50 21.97 4.66
CA GLN A 202 -10.70 22.78 4.39
C GLN A 202 -11.68 22.12 3.40
N ILE A 203 -11.77 20.79 3.43
CA ILE A 203 -12.66 20.03 2.55
C ILE A 203 -14.06 19.96 3.17
N GLU A 204 -15.05 20.51 2.47
CA GLU A 204 -16.45 20.43 2.90
C GLU A 204 -16.97 18.99 2.83
N THR A 205 -17.39 18.47 3.98
CA THR A 205 -17.88 17.09 4.11
C THR A 205 -19.40 16.96 4.00
N ARG A 206 -20.16 18.04 4.17
CA ARG A 206 -21.65 18.00 4.31
C ARG A 206 -22.39 17.43 3.10
N ASN A 207 -21.85 17.60 1.89
CA ASN A 207 -22.46 17.13 0.65
C ASN A 207 -21.68 15.98 0.01
N ARG A 208 -20.82 15.32 0.78
CA ARG A 208 -19.96 14.23 0.31
C ARG A 208 -20.24 12.97 1.11
N GLN A 209 -20.06 11.81 0.48
CA GLN A 209 -20.19 10.51 1.13
C GLN A 209 -18.92 10.20 1.96
N ILE A 210 -18.63 11.04 2.95
CA ILE A 210 -17.50 10.87 3.88
C ILE A 210 -18.07 10.46 5.23
N TYR A 211 -17.79 9.22 5.62
CA TYR A 211 -18.21 8.64 6.88
C TYR A 211 -17.04 8.57 7.86
N ARG A 212 -17.33 8.70 9.15
CA ARG A 212 -16.36 8.56 10.23
C ARG A 212 -16.78 7.44 11.16
N VAL A 213 -15.86 6.54 11.44
CA VAL A 213 -16.04 5.40 12.35
C VAL A 213 -14.86 5.31 13.31
N ASN A 214 -15.06 4.73 14.49
CA ASN A 214 -13.97 4.60 15.46
C ASN A 214 -12.98 3.54 15.00
N SER A 215 -13.45 2.33 14.68
CA SER A 215 -12.59 1.18 14.41
C SER A 215 -12.82 0.53 13.03
N TYR A 216 -11.89 -0.32 12.60
CA TYR A 216 -12.06 -1.14 11.39
C TYR A 216 -13.24 -2.12 11.49
N MET A 217 -13.63 -2.51 12.70
CA MET A 217 -14.83 -3.34 12.92
C MET A 217 -16.10 -2.54 12.60
N GLU A 218 -16.16 -1.28 13.03
CA GLU A 218 -17.25 -0.37 12.65
C GLU A 218 -17.23 -0.07 11.14
N ALA A 219 -16.05 0.15 10.55
CA ALA A 219 -15.90 0.32 9.10
C ALA A 219 -16.48 -0.87 8.32
N SER A 220 -16.24 -2.09 8.81
CA SER A 220 -16.80 -3.32 8.21
C SER A 220 -18.33 -3.35 8.30
N GLY A 221 -18.91 -2.95 9.43
CA GLY A 221 -20.36 -2.82 9.59
C GLY A 221 -20.96 -1.79 8.64
N LEU A 222 -20.29 -0.64 8.47
CA LEU A 222 -20.71 0.39 7.53
C LEU A 222 -20.60 -0.08 6.07
N LEU A 223 -19.53 -0.78 5.70
CA LEU A 223 -19.40 -1.39 4.36
C LEU A 223 -20.56 -2.35 4.07
N LEU A 224 -20.95 -3.16 5.06
CA LEU A 224 -22.10 -4.05 4.93
C LEU A 224 -23.41 -3.28 4.79
N ALA A 225 -23.59 -2.18 5.54
CA ALA A 225 -24.77 -1.33 5.41
C ALA A 225 -24.87 -0.73 4.01
N LEU A 226 -23.80 -0.10 3.52
CA LEU A 226 -23.73 0.47 2.17
C LEU A 226 -23.99 -0.58 1.08
N ARG A 227 -23.34 -1.75 1.18
CA ARG A 227 -23.52 -2.86 0.23
C ARG A 227 -24.97 -3.35 0.13
N ASN A 228 -25.72 -3.30 1.23
CA ASN A 228 -27.11 -3.78 1.28
C ASN A 228 -28.14 -2.65 1.18
N GLY A 229 -27.73 -1.41 0.87
CA GLY A 229 -28.64 -0.26 0.77
C GLY A 229 -29.28 0.13 2.10
N ILE A 230 -28.66 -0.22 3.23
CA ILE A 230 -29.11 0.15 4.56
C ILE A 230 -28.58 1.54 4.87
N THR A 231 -29.49 2.49 5.11
CA THR A 231 -29.16 3.85 5.53
C THR A 231 -28.35 3.83 6.84
N PRO A 232 -27.09 4.31 6.87
CA PRO A 232 -26.24 4.22 8.07
C PRO A 232 -26.90 4.81 9.33
N GLU A 233 -27.64 5.90 9.20
CA GLU A 233 -28.34 6.59 10.29
C GLU A 233 -29.42 5.73 10.96
N SER A 234 -29.95 4.72 10.27
CA SER A 234 -30.89 3.75 10.84
C SER A 234 -30.25 2.77 11.83
N THR A 235 -28.91 2.64 11.76
CA THR A 235 -28.15 1.71 12.60
C THR A 235 -27.69 2.34 13.92
N THR A 236 -27.84 3.65 14.06
CA THR A 236 -27.43 4.40 15.25
C THR A 236 -28.62 4.72 16.14
N ARG A 237 -28.35 5.07 17.41
CA ARG A 237 -29.37 5.48 18.38
C ARG A 237 -28.98 6.78 19.08
N PRO A 238 -29.94 7.70 19.30
CA PRO A 238 -31.34 7.64 18.84
C PRO A 238 -31.44 7.83 17.31
N MET A 239 -32.49 7.26 16.70
CA MET A 239 -32.75 7.50 15.27
C MET A 239 -33.17 8.96 15.06
N PRO A 240 -32.62 9.66 14.05
CA PRO A 240 -32.99 11.05 13.77
C PRO A 240 -34.46 11.16 13.36
N GLN A 241 -35.12 12.25 13.77
CA GLN A 241 -36.49 12.54 13.33
C GLN A 241 -36.51 12.95 11.87
N ILE A 242 -37.54 12.49 11.14
CA ILE A 242 -37.82 12.93 9.77
C ILE A 242 -38.17 14.42 9.81
N GLN A 243 -37.43 15.22 9.05
CA GLN A 243 -37.70 16.65 8.89
C GLN A 243 -38.63 16.85 7.68
N PRO A 244 -39.84 17.41 7.86
CA PRO A 244 -40.70 17.74 6.72
C PRO A 244 -40.08 18.87 5.88
N ILE A 245 -40.10 18.71 4.56
CA ILE A 245 -39.87 19.82 3.63
C ILE A 245 -41.23 20.50 3.42
N PHE A 246 -41.37 21.71 3.93
CA PHE A 246 -42.51 22.55 3.63
C PHE A 246 -42.25 23.25 2.28
N LEU A 247 -43.17 23.06 1.35
CA LEU A 247 -43.17 23.70 0.03
C LEU A 247 -43.79 25.09 0.11
#